data_AF-A0A329LBL1-F1
#
_entry.id   AF-A0A329LBL1-F1
#
_cell.length_a   1.000
_cell.length_b   1.000
_cell.length_c   1.000
_cell.angle_alpha   90.00
_cell.angle_beta   90.00
_cell.angle_gamma   90.00
#
_symmetry.space_group_name_H-M   'P 1'
#
loop_
_entity.id
_entity.type
_entity.pdbx_description
1 polymer ?
#
loop_
_entity_poly.entity_id
_entity_poly.type
_entity_poly.pdbx_seq_one_letter_code
_entity_poly.pdbx_strand_id
1 'polypeptide(L)'
;MEGEWILTQQKSYSGYVMAHFIGEQPDGEQVYFAYSEDGLHWKDLNGGLPVLRSGLGEKGARDPFLVRDPKAAKFYLIATDLRIASGKGWATAVQAGSRDMIVWESADLVNWSSPWAVTLAVPGAGCLWAPEAVFDEASGDFLVFWASATQEQHETERKHKIYSARTKDFRSFTPAEKYIERDNHIIDTTILLHNGVCFRYSKDETTKNIRVEQGASLDKDAFVPLFAPVLEELTGVEGPEIFKFNDREEWCLIVDRFATGKGYLPLVTTDLASGEFRVLDDEEFDMGKSKKRHGGVLPITRDECSRLLAAFGDGHQVLPGQFADPDLAKFGDRYYLYPTTDGFTKWSGTQFHVFSSADLKLWRDEGIILDLATDDVPWAVGSAWAPCIAARNGKYYYYFCGKRPDGKSAIGAAVSESPVGPFRAEPQPLITMELLERLAITMGQAIDPSIFVEEDGSVYLLFGNSHAAIVRLNEDMVSIAEETMRNLEGLFDFREAVTVLKRGGLYHFTWSCDDTGSEDYHINYGTAEELYGPVAYRYPVLVKNKAKDMLGTGHHSIFQEPGTDKYWIAYHRFVTPLTRFAEGKGFHREVCIDPLDFGPDGLMAPVKL
;
A
#
# COMPACT_ATOMS: atom_id res chain seq x y z
N MET A 1 2.08 39.74 23.21
CA MET A 1 1.91 38.28 23.40
C MET A 1 0.92 37.85 22.35
N GLU A 2 1.43 37.58 21.16
CA GLU A 2 0.66 37.06 20.03
C GLU A 2 0.67 35.54 20.14
N GLY A 3 -0.53 34.94 20.09
CA GLY A 3 -0.71 33.50 20.17
C GLY A 3 -0.28 32.83 18.88
N GLU A 4 0.60 31.84 19.00
CA GLU A 4 0.91 30.89 17.94
C GLU A 4 -0.36 30.12 17.56
N TRP A 5 -0.76 30.24 16.29
CA TRP A 5 -1.72 29.35 15.69
C TRP A 5 -1.04 27.99 15.50
N ILE A 6 -1.39 27.03 16.36
CA ILE A 6 -1.08 25.62 16.12
C ILE A 6 -1.95 25.18 14.94
N LEU A 7 -1.37 25.21 13.74
CA LEU A 7 -1.89 24.46 12.61
C LEU A 7 -1.83 22.99 13.01
N THR A 8 -2.98 22.39 13.32
CA THR A 8 -3.10 20.93 13.38
C THR A 8 -2.63 20.40 12.03
N GLN A 9 -1.46 19.75 11.99
CA GLN A 9 -1.00 19.06 10.79
C GLN A 9 -2.11 18.11 10.37
N GLN A 10 -2.77 18.41 9.25
CA GLN A 10 -3.71 17.51 8.62
C GLN A 10 -2.92 16.23 8.32
N LYS A 11 -3.32 15.11 8.91
CA LYS A 11 -2.66 13.83 8.67
C LYS A 11 -2.73 13.54 7.17
N SER A 12 -1.57 13.48 6.52
CA SER A 12 -1.48 13.02 5.14
C SER A 12 -1.67 11.50 5.13
N TYR A 13 -2.75 11.05 4.51
CA TYR A 13 -3.04 9.62 4.33
C TYR A 13 -2.45 9.14 3.01
N SER A 14 -1.96 7.90 2.98
CA SER A 14 -1.29 7.29 1.83
C SER A 14 -1.95 5.99 1.38
N GLY A 15 -3.11 5.67 1.93
CA GLY A 15 -3.89 4.50 1.57
C GLY A 15 -5.07 4.27 2.50
N TYR A 16 -5.63 3.08 2.40
CA TYR A 16 -6.82 2.62 3.11
C TYR A 16 -6.63 1.18 3.58
N VAL A 17 -7.22 0.87 4.72
CA VAL A 17 -7.50 -0.50 5.13
C VAL A 17 -9.01 -0.70 5.21
N MET A 18 -9.50 -1.79 4.64
CA MET A 18 -10.87 -2.24 4.80
C MET A 18 -10.89 -3.41 5.77
N ALA A 19 -11.79 -3.39 6.73
CA ALA A 19 -12.19 -4.58 7.48
C ALA A 19 -13.48 -5.13 6.86
N HIS A 20 -13.52 -6.43 6.59
CA HIS A 20 -14.68 -7.07 5.98
C HIS A 20 -14.83 -8.52 6.44
N PHE A 21 -15.96 -9.14 6.12
CA PHE A 21 -16.11 -10.59 6.14
C PHE A 21 -16.41 -11.10 4.72
N ILE A 22 -16.40 -12.41 4.53
CA ILE A 22 -16.41 -13.00 3.17
C ILE A 22 -17.61 -13.93 2.88
N GLY A 23 -18.50 -14.16 3.86
CA GLY A 23 -19.77 -14.86 3.69
C GLY A 23 -20.00 -16.04 4.64
N GLU A 24 -21.10 -16.75 4.43
CA GLU A 24 -21.64 -17.80 5.32
C GLU A 24 -20.93 -19.17 5.20
N GLN A 25 -19.61 -19.17 5.06
CA GLN A 25 -18.75 -20.37 5.11
C GLN A 25 -18.08 -20.51 6.49
N PRO A 26 -17.52 -21.69 6.86
CA PRO A 26 -17.08 -21.96 8.23
C PRO A 26 -16.19 -20.90 8.89
N ASP A 27 -15.29 -20.29 8.12
CA ASP A 27 -14.39 -19.21 8.54
C ASP A 27 -14.76 -17.84 7.94
N GLY A 28 -15.80 -17.77 7.12
CA GLY A 28 -16.11 -16.57 6.35
C GLY A 28 -16.78 -15.46 7.12
N GLU A 29 -17.24 -15.75 8.34
CA GLU A 29 -17.87 -14.83 9.28
C GLU A 29 -16.87 -14.43 10.37
N GLN A 30 -15.65 -14.11 9.95
CA GLN A 30 -14.55 -13.57 10.77
C GLN A 30 -14.03 -12.30 10.11
N VAL A 31 -13.07 -11.63 10.75
CA VAL A 31 -12.54 -10.35 10.27
C VAL A 31 -11.37 -10.59 9.32
N TYR A 32 -11.49 -10.06 8.11
CA TYR A 32 -10.45 -10.01 7.07
C TYR A 32 -10.06 -8.57 6.82
N PHE A 33 -8.80 -8.34 6.43
CA PHE A 33 -8.33 -7.04 5.99
C PHE A 33 -8.00 -7.02 4.50
N ALA A 34 -8.20 -5.87 3.87
CA ALA A 34 -7.66 -5.56 2.56
C ALA A 34 -7.03 -4.16 2.57
N TYR A 35 -6.03 -3.98 1.71
CA TYR A 35 -5.30 -2.73 1.55
C TYR A 35 -5.59 -2.12 0.18
N SER A 36 -5.69 -0.79 0.12
CA SER A 36 -5.74 -0.06 -1.14
C SER A 36 -4.96 1.25 -1.03
N GLU A 37 -4.22 1.61 -2.07
CA GLU A 37 -3.59 2.92 -2.16
C GLU A 37 -4.57 4.02 -2.59
N ASP A 38 -5.54 3.69 -3.45
CA ASP A 38 -6.44 4.65 -4.10
C ASP A 38 -7.91 4.53 -3.67
N GLY A 39 -8.26 3.53 -2.87
CA GLY A 39 -9.62 3.28 -2.38
C GLY A 39 -10.52 2.52 -3.37
N LEU A 40 -10.04 2.18 -4.57
CA LEU A 40 -10.80 1.46 -5.60
C LEU A 40 -10.18 0.11 -5.97
N HIS A 41 -8.85 -0.02 -5.84
CA HIS A 41 -8.13 -1.25 -6.16
C HIS A 41 -7.58 -1.88 -4.88
N TRP A 42 -8.20 -2.97 -4.47
CA TRP A 42 -7.99 -3.61 -3.17
C TRP A 42 -7.20 -4.90 -3.30
N LYS A 43 -6.16 -5.02 -2.49
CA LYS A 43 -5.35 -6.22 -2.31
C LYS A 43 -5.74 -6.91 -1.01
N ASP A 44 -6.05 -8.20 -1.07
CA ASP A 44 -6.30 -8.99 0.14
C ASP A 44 -5.03 -9.10 0.98
N LEU A 45 -5.17 -8.90 2.29
CA LEU A 45 -4.10 -9.10 3.24
C LEU A 45 -4.17 -10.50 3.86
N ASN A 46 -3.10 -10.87 4.56
CA ASN A 46 -2.92 -12.12 5.32
C ASN A 46 -3.16 -13.37 4.46
N GLY A 47 -2.75 -13.33 3.18
CA GLY A 47 -2.97 -14.42 2.24
C GLY A 47 -4.44 -14.76 1.99
N GLY A 48 -5.36 -13.83 2.25
CA GLY A 48 -6.81 -14.06 2.16
C GLY A 48 -7.36 -14.88 3.32
N LEU A 49 -6.67 -14.95 4.46
CA LEU A 49 -7.12 -15.60 5.70
C LEU A 49 -7.60 -14.55 6.72
N PRO A 50 -8.47 -14.93 7.69
CA PRO A 50 -8.90 -14.00 8.74
C PRO A 50 -7.72 -13.43 9.52
N VAL A 51 -7.73 -12.12 9.75
CA VAL A 51 -6.79 -11.41 10.63
C VAL A 51 -7.22 -11.56 12.08
N LEU A 52 -8.52 -11.40 12.37
CA LEU A 52 -9.08 -11.57 13.72
C LEU A 52 -10.17 -12.63 13.73
N ARG A 53 -10.22 -13.39 14.83
CA ARG A 53 -11.22 -14.42 15.07
C ARG A 53 -11.91 -14.20 16.40
N SER A 54 -13.24 -14.29 16.44
CA SER A 54 -13.99 -14.32 17.69
C SER A 54 -14.31 -15.76 18.10
N GLY A 55 -13.86 -16.15 19.29
CA GLY A 55 -14.31 -17.36 19.98
C GLY A 55 -15.43 -17.11 20.99
N LEU A 56 -15.88 -15.86 21.12
CA LEU A 56 -16.90 -15.42 22.06
C LEU A 56 -18.30 -15.63 21.47
N GLY A 57 -19.32 -15.73 22.32
CA GLY A 57 -20.72 -15.69 21.90
C GLY A 57 -21.08 -16.71 20.82
N GLU A 58 -21.56 -16.22 19.68
CA GLU A 58 -21.90 -17.04 18.51
C GLU A 58 -20.69 -17.52 17.69
N LYS A 59 -19.49 -17.07 18.07
CA LYS A 59 -18.19 -17.43 17.46
C LYS A 59 -18.04 -16.93 16.03
N GLY A 60 -18.71 -15.82 15.70
CA GLY A 60 -18.52 -15.07 14.47
C GLY A 60 -18.28 -13.60 14.78
N ALA A 61 -17.72 -12.89 13.80
CA ALA A 61 -17.44 -11.47 13.83
C ALA A 61 -17.77 -10.90 12.44
N ARG A 62 -19.04 -10.58 12.23
CA ARG A 62 -19.56 -10.01 10.97
C ARG A 62 -19.61 -8.49 11.06
N ASP A 63 -19.77 -7.87 9.90
CA ASP A 63 -19.95 -6.42 9.79
C ASP A 63 -18.86 -5.62 10.54
N PRO A 64 -17.56 -5.94 10.34
CA PRO A 64 -16.51 -5.33 11.14
C PRO A 64 -16.27 -3.87 10.73
N PHE A 65 -16.19 -2.98 11.71
CA PHE A 65 -15.97 -1.56 11.50
C PHE A 65 -14.73 -1.08 12.28
N LEU A 66 -13.83 -0.39 11.57
CA LEU A 66 -12.59 0.15 12.12
C LEU A 66 -12.81 1.58 12.62
N VAL A 67 -12.41 1.84 13.86
CA VAL A 67 -12.53 3.16 14.49
C VAL A 67 -11.15 3.67 14.85
N ARG A 68 -10.77 4.84 14.36
CA ARG A 68 -9.60 5.56 14.85
C ARG A 68 -10.01 6.46 16.00
N ASP A 69 -9.30 6.36 17.12
CA ASP A 69 -9.45 7.32 18.21
C ASP A 69 -8.54 8.53 17.94
N PRO A 70 -9.10 9.73 17.71
CA PRO A 70 -8.30 10.91 17.43
C PRO A 70 -7.62 11.47 18.69
N LYS A 71 -8.02 11.05 19.89
CA LYS A 71 -7.52 11.55 21.18
C LYS A 71 -6.49 10.63 21.81
N ALA A 72 -6.68 9.32 21.69
CA ALA A 72 -5.70 8.34 22.10
C ALA A 72 -5.16 7.67 20.84
N ALA A 73 -3.85 7.65 20.62
CA ALA A 73 -3.22 7.08 19.43
C ALA A 73 -3.42 5.55 19.33
N LYS A 74 -4.66 5.12 19.10
CA LYS A 74 -5.12 3.73 19.05
C LYS A 74 -6.34 3.61 18.13
N PHE A 75 -6.68 2.37 17.88
CA PHE A 75 -7.75 1.91 17.02
C PHE A 75 -8.62 0.93 17.78
N TYR A 76 -9.90 0.91 17.44
CA TYR A 76 -10.82 -0.14 17.81
C TYR A 76 -11.31 -0.84 16.55
N LEU A 77 -11.67 -2.11 16.69
CA LEU A 77 -12.49 -2.82 15.71
C LEU A 77 -13.72 -3.33 16.44
N ILE A 78 -14.89 -2.97 15.94
CA ILE A 78 -16.19 -3.42 16.45
C ILE A 78 -16.85 -4.32 15.42
N ALA A 79 -17.60 -5.32 15.87
CA ALA A 79 -18.25 -6.28 14.97
C ALA A 79 -19.51 -6.89 15.59
N THR A 80 -20.39 -7.39 14.73
CA THR A 80 -21.55 -8.22 15.06
C THR A 80 -21.11 -9.60 15.55
N ASP A 81 -21.57 -10.01 16.74
CA ASP A 81 -21.44 -11.41 17.21
C ASP A 81 -22.46 -12.33 16.51
N LEU A 82 -22.15 -12.81 15.31
CA LEU A 82 -23.07 -13.63 14.52
C LEU A 82 -22.33 -14.66 13.66
N ARG A 83 -22.81 -15.90 13.69
CA ARG A 83 -22.32 -16.99 12.81
C ARG A 83 -23.46 -17.82 12.21
N ILE A 84 -23.96 -17.43 11.04
CA ILE A 84 -24.98 -18.15 10.29
C ILE A 84 -24.50 -19.53 9.82
N ALA A 85 -23.20 -19.66 9.51
CA ALA A 85 -22.58 -20.94 9.13
C ALA A 85 -22.69 -22.03 10.23
N SER A 86 -23.06 -21.64 11.47
CA SER A 86 -23.38 -22.60 12.54
C SER A 86 -24.68 -23.37 12.32
N GLY A 87 -25.52 -22.96 11.36
CA GLY A 87 -26.77 -23.64 11.00
C GLY A 87 -28.01 -23.23 11.79
N LYS A 88 -27.91 -22.21 12.67
CA LYS A 88 -29.07 -21.68 13.42
C LYS A 88 -30.12 -20.99 12.54
N GLY A 89 -29.69 -20.47 11.38
CA GLY A 89 -30.53 -19.78 10.40
C GLY A 89 -30.90 -18.34 10.78
N TRP A 90 -31.30 -17.57 9.77
CA TRP A 90 -31.61 -16.14 9.90
C TRP A 90 -32.79 -15.83 10.83
N ALA A 91 -33.83 -16.66 10.84
CA ALA A 91 -34.98 -16.46 11.73
C ALA A 91 -34.56 -16.49 13.21
N THR A 92 -33.70 -17.43 13.58
CA THR A 92 -33.14 -17.51 14.95
C THR A 92 -32.28 -16.29 15.24
N ALA A 93 -31.43 -15.88 14.29
CA ALA A 93 -30.55 -14.73 14.46
C ALA A 93 -31.32 -13.41 14.69
N VAL A 94 -32.49 -13.24 14.06
CA VAL A 94 -33.37 -12.07 14.26
C VAL A 94 -34.14 -12.15 15.59
N GLN A 95 -34.60 -13.34 15.99
CA GLN A 95 -35.55 -13.50 17.10
C GLN A 95 -34.87 -13.73 18.45
N ALA A 96 -33.71 -14.39 18.45
CA ALA A 96 -33.00 -14.88 19.63
C ALA A 96 -31.48 -14.98 19.40
N GLY A 97 -30.93 -14.10 18.56
CA GLY A 97 -29.49 -13.99 18.30
C GLY A 97 -28.74 -13.25 19.39
N SER A 98 -27.46 -13.02 19.14
CA SER A 98 -26.61 -12.26 20.07
C SER A 98 -27.04 -10.80 20.19
N ARG A 99 -26.94 -10.27 21.40
CA ARG A 99 -27.17 -8.86 21.74
C ARG A 99 -25.85 -8.11 21.95
N ASP A 100 -24.75 -8.79 21.64
CA ASP A 100 -23.41 -8.34 21.97
C ASP A 100 -22.72 -7.79 20.72
N MET A 101 -21.97 -6.72 20.95
CA MET A 101 -20.94 -6.24 20.04
C MET A 101 -19.60 -6.83 20.48
N ILE A 102 -18.82 -7.36 19.54
CA ILE A 102 -17.43 -7.77 19.81
C ILE A 102 -16.50 -6.61 19.54
N VAL A 103 -15.52 -6.41 20.41
CA VAL A 103 -14.56 -5.30 20.32
C VAL A 103 -13.13 -5.82 20.47
N TRP A 104 -12.23 -5.29 19.64
CA TRP A 104 -10.79 -5.36 19.81
C TRP A 104 -10.20 -3.95 19.90
N GLU A 105 -9.03 -3.82 20.52
CA GLU A 105 -8.21 -2.61 20.46
C GLU A 105 -6.81 -2.90 19.91
N SER A 106 -6.21 -1.92 19.25
CA SER A 106 -4.83 -1.96 18.78
C SER A 106 -4.20 -0.58 18.84
N ALA A 107 -2.91 -0.49 19.11
CA ALA A 107 -2.15 0.76 19.00
C ALA A 107 -1.65 1.03 17.57
N ASP A 108 -1.62 0.00 16.71
CA ASP A 108 -0.81 0.02 15.48
C ASP A 108 -1.46 -0.69 14.27
N LEU A 109 -2.70 -1.17 14.40
CA LEU A 109 -3.48 -1.96 13.43
C LEU A 109 -2.97 -3.39 13.18
N VAL A 110 -1.91 -3.82 13.87
CA VAL A 110 -1.28 -5.14 13.69
C VAL A 110 -1.41 -5.98 14.95
N ASN A 111 -1.04 -5.41 16.09
CA ASN A 111 -1.08 -6.05 17.39
C ASN A 111 -2.42 -5.73 18.03
N TRP A 112 -3.33 -6.70 17.97
CA TRP A 112 -4.68 -6.58 18.52
C TRP A 112 -4.78 -7.26 19.89
N SER A 113 -5.58 -6.70 20.78
CA SER A 113 -5.93 -7.31 22.06
C SER A 113 -6.66 -8.65 21.89
N SER A 114 -6.86 -9.39 22.99
CA SER A 114 -7.96 -10.36 23.01
C SER A 114 -9.31 -9.62 22.88
N PRO A 115 -10.32 -10.20 22.21
CA PRO A 115 -11.62 -9.57 22.11
C PRO A 115 -12.35 -9.53 23.45
N TRP A 116 -13.30 -8.61 23.58
CA TRP A 116 -14.35 -8.65 24.59
C TRP A 116 -15.72 -8.43 23.95
N ALA A 117 -16.76 -8.88 24.63
CA ALA A 117 -18.14 -8.68 24.23
C ALA A 117 -18.77 -7.56 25.10
N VAL A 118 -19.61 -6.73 24.48
CA VAL A 118 -20.40 -5.70 25.17
C VAL A 118 -21.87 -5.87 24.79
N THR A 119 -22.71 -6.22 25.76
CA THR A 119 -24.17 -6.29 25.56
C THR A 119 -24.77 -4.89 25.53
N LEU A 120 -25.12 -4.40 24.35
CA LEU A 120 -25.74 -3.07 24.17
C LEU A 120 -27.20 -3.15 23.74
N ALA A 121 -27.61 -4.23 23.06
CA ALA A 121 -28.99 -4.38 22.65
C ALA A 121 -29.91 -4.40 23.88
N VAL A 122 -30.99 -3.61 23.82
CA VAL A 122 -31.94 -3.47 24.92
C VAL A 122 -32.51 -4.83 25.37
N PRO A 123 -32.91 -4.97 26.66
CA PRO A 123 -33.56 -6.19 27.13
C PRO A 123 -34.72 -6.63 26.24
N GLY A 124 -34.71 -7.89 25.84
CA GLY A 124 -35.74 -8.45 24.95
C GLY A 124 -35.52 -8.17 23.46
N ALA A 125 -34.52 -7.40 23.04
CA ALA A 125 -34.09 -7.31 21.64
C ALA A 125 -33.64 -8.69 21.13
N GLY A 126 -33.90 -8.96 19.86
CA GLY A 126 -33.55 -10.24 19.23
C GLY A 126 -32.12 -10.29 18.70
N CYS A 127 -31.48 -9.13 18.46
CA CYS A 127 -30.11 -9.04 17.96
C CYS A 127 -29.46 -7.67 18.20
N LEU A 128 -28.14 -7.58 18.00
CA LEU A 128 -27.35 -6.37 17.69
C LEU A 128 -26.55 -6.65 16.42
N TRP A 129 -26.79 -5.91 15.35
CA TRP A 129 -26.14 -6.12 14.04
C TRP A 129 -25.55 -4.82 13.49
N ALA A 130 -24.51 -4.96 12.68
CA ALA A 130 -23.81 -3.90 11.96
C ALA A 130 -23.46 -2.68 12.82
N PRO A 131 -22.69 -2.87 13.91
CA PRO A 131 -22.30 -1.75 14.74
C PRO A 131 -21.25 -0.89 14.02
N GLU A 132 -21.51 0.42 13.97
CA GLU A 132 -20.55 1.42 13.51
C GLU A 132 -20.39 2.52 14.56
N ALA A 133 -19.37 3.35 14.40
CA ALA A 133 -19.10 4.44 15.33
C ALA A 133 -18.57 5.68 14.62
N VAL A 134 -19.05 6.85 15.06
CA VAL A 134 -18.55 8.15 14.62
C VAL A 134 -18.04 8.94 15.82
N PHE A 135 -16.86 9.56 15.69
CA PHE A 135 -16.32 10.42 16.72
C PHE A 135 -16.98 11.80 16.65
N ASP A 136 -17.55 12.24 17.77
CA ASP A 136 -18.18 13.55 17.92
C ASP A 136 -17.19 14.51 18.58
N GLU A 137 -16.61 15.43 17.81
CA GLU A 137 -15.64 16.39 18.32
C GLU A 137 -16.21 17.30 19.42
N ALA A 138 -17.50 17.64 19.35
CA ALA A 138 -18.13 18.59 20.26
C ALA A 138 -18.29 18.02 21.68
N SER A 139 -18.74 16.78 21.78
CA SER A 139 -18.86 16.06 23.07
C SER A 139 -17.56 15.36 23.47
N GLY A 140 -16.72 15.06 22.49
CA GLY A 140 -15.45 14.41 22.68
C GLY A 140 -15.55 12.92 23.00
N ASP A 141 -16.64 12.28 22.58
CA ASP A 141 -16.91 10.85 22.69
C ASP A 141 -17.37 10.26 21.34
N PHE A 142 -17.58 8.96 21.29
CA PHE A 142 -18.08 8.26 20.10
C PHE A 142 -19.59 8.04 20.24
N LEU A 143 -20.33 8.33 19.17
CA LEU A 143 -21.67 7.79 18.97
C LEU A 143 -21.54 6.43 18.28
N VAL A 144 -21.89 5.36 18.98
CA VAL A 144 -21.96 4.00 18.45
C VAL A 144 -23.40 3.68 18.12
N PHE A 145 -23.68 3.13 16.95
CA PHE A 145 -25.04 2.85 16.48
C PHE A 145 -25.10 1.51 15.75
N TRP A 146 -26.26 0.84 15.84
CA TRP A 146 -26.44 -0.53 15.36
C TRP A 146 -27.93 -0.84 15.11
N ALA A 147 -28.22 -1.90 14.35
CA ALA A 147 -29.57 -2.40 14.17
C ALA A 147 -29.95 -3.44 15.24
N SER A 148 -31.17 -3.34 15.78
CA SER A 148 -31.75 -4.35 16.68
C SER A 148 -33.20 -4.65 16.33
N ALA A 149 -33.56 -5.93 16.31
CA ALA A 149 -34.93 -6.40 16.16
C ALA A 149 -35.70 -6.32 17.49
N THR A 150 -36.62 -5.37 17.61
CA THR A 150 -37.46 -5.16 18.81
C THR A 150 -38.94 -5.13 18.44
N GLN A 151 -39.82 -5.32 19.44
CA GLN A 151 -41.27 -5.27 19.23
C GLN A 151 -41.90 -4.35 20.28
N GLU A 152 -42.52 -3.27 19.83
CA GLU A 152 -43.36 -2.39 20.65
C GLU A 152 -44.73 -3.04 20.88
N GLN A 153 -45.45 -2.57 21.90
CA GLN A 153 -46.79 -3.09 22.24
C GLN A 153 -47.81 -3.00 21.10
N HIS A 154 -47.64 -2.04 20.19
CA HIS A 154 -48.53 -1.84 19.04
C HIS A 154 -48.08 -2.62 17.79
N GLU A 155 -46.89 -3.23 17.81
CA GLU A 155 -46.34 -3.98 16.68
C GLU A 155 -46.77 -5.45 16.75
N THR A 156 -47.15 -6.02 15.60
CA THR A 156 -47.55 -7.44 15.51
C THR A 156 -46.36 -8.38 15.40
N GLU A 157 -45.21 -7.87 14.98
CA GLU A 157 -43.95 -8.61 14.84
C GLU A 157 -42.75 -7.74 15.20
N ARG A 158 -41.58 -8.36 15.37
CA ARG A 158 -40.33 -7.61 15.60
C ARG A 158 -39.95 -6.83 14.35
N LYS A 159 -39.56 -5.59 14.55
CA LYS A 159 -39.02 -4.70 13.52
C LYS A 159 -37.58 -4.31 13.85
N HIS A 160 -36.75 -4.22 12.82
CA HIS A 160 -35.40 -3.68 12.96
C HIS A 160 -35.46 -2.15 13.03
N LYS A 161 -34.83 -1.61 14.07
CA LYS A 161 -34.68 -0.17 14.34
C LYS A 161 -33.21 0.08 14.62
N ILE A 162 -32.73 1.29 14.34
CA ILE A 162 -31.37 1.67 14.73
C ILE A 162 -31.39 2.21 16.15
N TYR A 163 -30.49 1.68 16.97
CA TYR A 163 -30.22 2.15 18.32
C TYR A 163 -28.85 2.80 18.37
N SER A 164 -28.62 3.62 19.38
CA SER A 164 -27.32 4.24 19.63
C SER A 164 -26.98 4.26 21.12
N ALA A 165 -25.68 4.38 21.41
CA ALA A 165 -25.13 4.66 22.72
C ALA A 165 -23.81 5.43 22.57
N ARG A 166 -23.44 6.20 23.60
CA ARG A 166 -22.17 6.94 23.62
C ARG A 166 -21.12 6.26 24.46
N THR A 167 -19.86 6.32 24.02
CA THR A 167 -18.70 5.78 24.74
C THR A 167 -17.45 6.62 24.51
N LYS A 168 -16.50 6.56 25.44
CA LYS A 168 -15.16 7.14 25.27
C LYS A 168 -14.08 6.09 25.04
N ASP A 169 -14.38 4.82 25.32
CA ASP A 169 -13.37 3.77 25.49
C ASP A 169 -13.81 2.39 24.99
N PHE A 170 -15.03 2.26 24.46
CA PHE A 170 -15.63 1.00 24.05
C PHE A 170 -15.69 -0.06 25.17
N ARG A 171 -15.68 0.40 26.43
CA ARG A 171 -15.88 -0.41 27.64
C ARG A 171 -17.13 0.03 28.37
N SER A 172 -17.28 1.34 28.57
CA SER A 172 -18.40 1.95 29.28
C SER A 172 -19.28 2.69 28.29
N PHE A 173 -20.58 2.45 28.35
CA PHE A 173 -21.56 3.02 27.44
C PHE A 173 -22.68 3.71 28.21
N THR A 174 -23.24 4.77 27.62
CA THR A 174 -24.54 5.28 28.06
C THR A 174 -25.62 4.22 27.79
N PRO A 175 -26.79 4.30 28.45
CA PRO A 175 -27.93 3.48 28.09
C PRO A 175 -28.26 3.63 26.59
N ALA A 176 -28.64 2.51 25.96
CA ALA A 176 -29.04 2.52 24.56
C ALA A 176 -30.34 3.31 24.37
N GLU A 177 -30.39 4.12 23.33
CA GLU A 177 -31.57 4.86 22.92
C GLU A 177 -31.95 4.54 21.48
N LYS A 178 -33.23 4.75 21.14
CA LYS A 178 -33.70 4.58 19.77
C LYS A 178 -33.24 5.78 18.94
N TYR A 179 -32.50 5.51 17.86
CA TYR A 179 -31.87 6.50 17.00
C TYR A 179 -32.59 6.66 15.66
N ILE A 180 -33.01 5.56 15.03
CA ILE A 180 -33.84 5.60 13.81
C ILE A 180 -35.01 4.62 13.95
N GLU A 181 -36.21 5.14 13.75
CA GLU A 181 -37.42 4.36 13.62
C GLU A 181 -38.17 4.78 12.36
N ARG A 182 -38.65 3.79 11.60
CA ARG A 182 -39.48 3.95 10.41
C ARG A 182 -40.66 3.01 10.51
N ASP A 183 -41.62 3.15 9.60
CA ASP A 183 -42.79 2.26 9.56
C ASP A 183 -42.37 0.80 9.35
N ASN A 184 -41.38 0.58 8.48
CA ASN A 184 -40.79 -0.72 8.17
C ASN A 184 -39.35 -0.85 8.70
N HIS A 185 -38.76 -2.04 8.53
CA HIS A 185 -37.40 -2.36 8.97
C HIS A 185 -36.36 -1.41 8.35
N ILE A 186 -35.45 -0.92 9.20
CA ILE A 186 -34.25 -0.18 8.80
C ILE A 186 -33.03 -0.87 9.44
N ILE A 187 -32.00 -1.12 8.63
CA ILE A 187 -30.74 -1.74 9.06
C ILE A 187 -29.56 -1.04 8.38
N ASP A 188 -28.34 -1.45 8.74
CA ASP A 188 -27.07 -1.10 8.09
C ASP A 188 -26.93 0.40 7.86
N THR A 189 -26.43 1.09 8.87
CA THR A 189 -26.26 2.54 8.84
C THR A 189 -24.78 2.88 8.82
N THR A 190 -24.39 3.89 8.05
CA THR A 190 -23.10 4.59 8.15
C THR A 190 -23.30 6.10 8.24
N ILE A 191 -22.38 6.82 8.89
CA ILE A 191 -22.43 8.28 9.08
C ILE A 191 -21.09 8.91 8.72
N LEU A 192 -21.15 9.90 7.82
CA LEU A 192 -20.01 10.76 7.46
C LEU A 192 -20.21 12.18 7.97
N LEU A 193 -19.22 12.69 8.69
CA LEU A 193 -19.12 14.08 9.08
C LEU A 193 -18.28 14.84 8.06
N HIS A 194 -18.83 15.87 7.43
CA HIS A 194 -18.08 16.72 6.50
C HIS A 194 -18.52 18.18 6.60
N ASN A 195 -17.56 19.09 6.83
CA ASN A 195 -17.78 20.54 6.93
C ASN A 195 -18.95 20.95 7.87
N GLY A 196 -19.09 20.26 9.01
CA GLY A 196 -20.15 20.52 9.98
C GLY A 196 -21.53 19.97 9.61
N VAL A 197 -21.64 19.22 8.52
CA VAL A 197 -22.85 18.49 8.10
C VAL A 197 -22.65 17.00 8.34
N CYS A 198 -23.70 16.34 8.82
CA CYS A 198 -23.76 14.90 8.99
C CYS A 198 -24.55 14.30 7.83
N PHE A 199 -23.97 13.34 7.11
CA PHE A 199 -24.66 12.54 6.10
C PHE A 199 -24.80 11.13 6.63
N ARG A 200 -26.01 10.58 6.58
CA ARG A 200 -26.30 9.22 7.03
C ARG A 200 -26.90 8.41 5.90
N TYR A 201 -26.34 7.23 5.66
CA TYR A 201 -26.81 6.29 4.66
C TYR A 201 -27.36 5.07 5.39
N SER A 202 -28.52 4.55 4.99
CA SER A 202 -29.14 3.40 5.66
C SER A 202 -29.91 2.52 4.71
N LYS A 203 -29.90 1.20 4.94
CA LYS A 203 -30.67 0.25 4.15
C LYS A 203 -32.14 0.25 4.56
N ASP A 204 -33.01 0.52 3.60
CA ASP A 204 -34.45 0.30 3.73
C ASP A 204 -34.81 -1.12 3.28
N GLU A 205 -35.33 -1.92 4.20
CA GLU A 205 -35.73 -3.30 3.92
C GLU A 205 -37.06 -3.42 3.16
N THR A 206 -37.81 -2.34 2.97
CA THR A 206 -39.03 -2.29 2.15
C THR A 206 -38.68 -2.29 0.67
N THR A 207 -37.83 -1.35 0.28
CA THR A 207 -37.41 -1.10 -1.11
C THR A 207 -36.10 -1.80 -1.46
N LYS A 208 -35.41 -2.38 -0.46
CA LYS A 208 -34.12 -3.08 -0.58
C LYS A 208 -33.02 -2.20 -1.19
N ASN A 209 -33.03 -0.91 -0.86
CA ASN A 209 -32.11 0.09 -1.40
C ASN A 209 -31.51 0.94 -0.26
N ILE A 210 -30.60 1.85 -0.60
CA ILE A 210 -29.97 2.77 0.36
C ILE A 210 -30.69 4.12 0.32
N ARG A 211 -31.05 4.63 1.49
CA ARG A 211 -31.56 6.00 1.69
C ARG A 211 -30.45 6.88 2.23
N VAL A 212 -30.46 8.15 1.85
CA VAL A 212 -29.56 9.17 2.38
C VAL A 212 -30.34 10.27 3.10
N GLU A 213 -29.79 10.73 4.22
CA GLU A 213 -30.32 11.83 5.02
C GLU A 213 -29.16 12.76 5.39
N GLN A 214 -29.44 14.05 5.50
CA GLN A 214 -28.47 15.04 5.97
C GLN A 214 -28.98 15.76 7.22
N GLY A 215 -28.07 16.14 8.11
CA GLY A 215 -28.40 16.82 9.36
C GLY A 215 -27.32 17.79 9.81
N ALA A 216 -27.72 18.79 10.59
CA ALA A 216 -26.81 19.79 11.16
C ALA A 216 -26.01 19.27 12.38
N SER A 217 -26.34 18.08 12.88
CA SER A 217 -25.66 17.45 14.02
C SER A 217 -25.96 15.94 14.06
N LEU A 218 -25.28 15.23 14.95
CA LEU A 218 -25.54 13.81 15.25
C LEU A 218 -26.80 13.58 16.11
N ASP A 219 -27.58 14.61 16.42
CA ASP A 219 -28.88 14.44 17.05
C ASP A 219 -29.83 13.70 16.10
N LYS A 220 -30.55 12.70 16.62
CA LYS A 220 -31.42 11.83 15.84
C LYS A 220 -32.52 12.57 15.07
N ASP A 221 -32.99 13.70 15.61
CA ASP A 221 -34.09 14.50 15.07
C ASP A 221 -33.57 15.62 14.13
N ALA A 222 -32.24 15.75 13.97
CA ALA A 222 -31.63 16.75 13.11
C ALA A 222 -31.56 16.34 11.63
N PHE A 223 -31.83 15.07 11.30
CA PHE A 223 -31.71 14.53 9.96
C PHE A 223 -32.99 14.74 9.13
N VAL A 224 -32.83 15.18 7.89
CA VAL A 224 -33.89 15.27 6.88
C VAL A 224 -33.54 14.42 5.66
N PRO A 225 -34.53 13.80 4.99
CA PRO A 225 -34.28 13.03 3.76
C PRO A 225 -33.64 13.87 2.67
N LEU A 226 -32.68 13.27 1.97
CA LEU A 226 -32.09 13.81 0.76
C LEU A 226 -32.53 12.92 -0.42
N PHE A 227 -33.00 13.54 -1.51
CA PHE A 227 -33.39 12.80 -2.70
C PHE A 227 -32.15 12.30 -3.44
N ALA A 228 -32.07 11.00 -3.71
CA ALA A 228 -30.91 10.38 -4.36
C ALA A 228 -31.37 9.32 -5.36
N PRO A 229 -31.68 9.69 -6.62
CA PRO A 229 -32.37 8.82 -7.56
C PRO A 229 -31.60 7.52 -7.86
N VAL A 230 -30.28 7.60 -8.01
CA VAL A 230 -29.43 6.43 -8.28
C VAL A 230 -29.45 5.44 -7.12
N LEU A 231 -29.43 5.93 -5.88
CA LEU A 231 -29.52 5.06 -4.70
C LEU A 231 -30.92 4.46 -4.54
N GLU A 232 -31.97 5.22 -4.85
CA GLU A 232 -33.36 4.78 -4.79
C GLU A 232 -33.68 3.70 -5.84
N GLU A 233 -33.08 3.78 -7.02
CA GLU A 233 -33.23 2.79 -8.10
C GLU A 233 -32.38 1.52 -7.89
N LEU A 234 -31.25 1.64 -7.18
CA LEU A 234 -30.33 0.53 -6.92
C LEU A 234 -30.89 -0.38 -5.81
N THR A 235 -31.63 -1.42 -6.21
CA THR A 235 -32.22 -2.41 -5.29
C THR A 235 -31.34 -3.66 -5.10
N GLY A 236 -31.56 -4.39 -4.02
CA GLY A 236 -30.83 -5.61 -3.68
C GLY A 236 -29.43 -5.36 -3.10
N VAL A 237 -29.24 -4.18 -2.48
CA VAL A 237 -27.98 -3.75 -1.85
C VAL A 237 -28.15 -3.52 -0.34
N GLU A 238 -27.05 -3.61 0.41
CA GLU A 238 -27.00 -3.45 1.87
C GLU A 238 -25.61 -2.96 2.35
N GLY A 239 -25.41 -2.81 3.66
CA GLY A 239 -24.10 -2.49 4.24
C GLY A 239 -23.39 -1.28 3.61
N PRO A 240 -24.04 -0.09 3.53
CA PRO A 240 -23.41 1.09 2.95
C PRO A 240 -22.21 1.51 3.80
N GLU A 241 -21.10 1.85 3.16
CA GLU A 241 -19.95 2.49 3.81
C GLU A 241 -19.45 3.63 2.93
N ILE A 242 -19.17 4.80 3.50
CA ILE A 242 -18.76 5.98 2.73
C ILE A 242 -17.48 6.62 3.27
N PHE A 243 -16.55 6.93 2.36
CA PHE A 243 -15.28 7.56 2.70
C PHE A 243 -14.83 8.56 1.63
N LYS A 244 -13.94 9.48 2.01
CA LYS A 244 -13.35 10.46 1.09
C LYS A 244 -12.08 9.91 0.45
N PHE A 245 -11.87 10.20 -0.84
CA PHE A 245 -10.59 9.93 -1.51
C PHE A 245 -9.45 10.82 -0.94
N ASN A 246 -8.26 10.26 -0.77
CA ASN A 246 -7.14 10.92 -0.11
C ASN A 246 -6.50 11.98 -1.02
N ASP A 247 -6.64 11.82 -2.34
CA ASP A 247 -5.97 12.58 -3.39
C ASP A 247 -6.90 13.56 -4.14
N ARG A 248 -8.21 13.56 -3.85
CA ARG A 248 -9.20 14.39 -4.55
C ARG A 248 -10.44 14.74 -3.71
N GLU A 249 -11.16 15.79 -4.12
CA GLU A 249 -12.45 16.20 -3.52
C GLU A 249 -13.61 15.36 -4.09
N GLU A 250 -13.59 14.06 -3.81
CA GLU A 250 -14.60 13.10 -4.21
C GLU A 250 -14.78 12.05 -3.11
N TRP A 251 -15.98 11.51 -2.97
CA TRP A 251 -16.35 10.48 -2.00
C TRP A 251 -16.76 9.20 -2.70
N CYS A 252 -16.43 8.08 -2.07
CA CYS A 252 -16.82 6.74 -2.50
C CYS A 252 -17.79 6.15 -1.47
N LEU A 253 -19.01 5.85 -1.91
CA LEU A 253 -19.97 5.02 -1.21
C LEU A 253 -19.87 3.60 -1.77
N ILE A 254 -19.55 2.61 -0.94
CA ILE A 254 -19.60 1.20 -1.31
C ILE A 254 -20.86 0.54 -0.74
N VAL A 255 -21.53 -0.31 -1.52
CA VAL A 255 -22.73 -1.06 -1.09
C VAL A 255 -22.62 -2.55 -1.42
N ASP A 256 -22.90 -3.45 -0.47
CA ASP A 256 -22.85 -4.90 -0.68
C ASP A 256 -24.06 -5.34 -1.53
N ARG A 257 -23.80 -5.90 -2.71
CA ARG A 257 -24.82 -6.46 -3.62
C ARG A 257 -25.34 -7.81 -3.12
N PHE A 258 -25.92 -7.84 -1.92
CA PHE A 258 -26.30 -9.06 -1.21
C PHE A 258 -27.25 -9.95 -2.02
N ALA A 259 -28.20 -9.37 -2.76
CA ALA A 259 -29.19 -10.13 -3.51
C ALA A 259 -28.58 -10.92 -4.68
N THR A 260 -27.49 -10.42 -5.26
CA THR A 260 -26.78 -11.08 -6.37
C THR A 260 -25.53 -11.82 -5.90
N GLY A 261 -25.14 -11.64 -4.63
CA GLY A 261 -23.96 -12.26 -4.03
C GLY A 261 -22.63 -11.80 -4.61
N LYS A 262 -22.60 -10.63 -5.27
CA LYS A 262 -21.42 -10.08 -5.96
C LYS A 262 -20.44 -9.30 -5.06
N GLY A 263 -20.80 -9.07 -3.80
CA GLY A 263 -20.02 -8.21 -2.89
C GLY A 263 -20.16 -6.74 -3.24
N TYR A 264 -19.23 -5.92 -2.75
CA TYR A 264 -19.29 -4.47 -2.88
C TYR A 264 -19.36 -3.94 -4.32
N LEU A 265 -20.13 -2.87 -4.48
CA LEU A 265 -20.21 -2.00 -5.65
C LEU A 265 -19.86 -0.56 -5.21
N PRO A 266 -18.83 0.07 -5.78
CA PRO A 266 -18.54 1.48 -5.53
C PRO A 266 -19.44 2.42 -6.32
N LEU A 267 -19.80 3.53 -5.68
CA LEU A 267 -20.46 4.68 -6.27
C LEU A 267 -19.70 5.94 -5.84
N VAL A 268 -19.53 6.89 -6.75
CA VAL A 268 -18.79 8.13 -6.46
C VAL A 268 -19.67 9.37 -6.53
N THR A 269 -19.33 10.37 -5.72
CA THR A 269 -19.95 11.70 -5.76
C THR A 269 -18.93 12.78 -5.46
N THR A 270 -19.09 13.95 -6.07
CA THR A 270 -18.31 15.16 -5.76
C THR A 270 -19.10 16.16 -4.90
N ASP A 271 -20.35 15.86 -4.56
CA ASP A 271 -21.20 16.71 -3.72
C ASP A 271 -22.17 15.85 -2.90
N LEU A 272 -21.80 15.62 -1.63
CA LEU A 272 -22.60 14.85 -0.67
C LEU A 272 -24.03 15.40 -0.48
N ALA A 273 -24.26 16.70 -0.69
CA ALA A 273 -25.55 17.35 -0.49
C ALA A 273 -26.45 17.32 -1.74
N SER A 274 -25.92 16.89 -2.89
CA SER A 274 -26.68 16.82 -4.15
C SER A 274 -27.59 15.59 -4.24
N GLY A 275 -27.20 14.48 -3.58
CA GLY A 275 -27.82 13.17 -3.76
C GLY A 275 -27.45 12.48 -5.09
N GLU A 276 -26.59 13.10 -5.90
CA GLU A 276 -26.12 12.55 -7.17
C GLU A 276 -24.95 11.59 -6.93
N PHE A 277 -25.07 10.37 -7.47
CA PHE A 277 -24.05 9.33 -7.40
C PHE A 277 -23.83 8.72 -8.78
N ARG A 278 -22.58 8.42 -9.13
CA ARG A 278 -22.23 7.64 -10.31
C ARG A 278 -21.83 6.23 -9.87
N VAL A 279 -22.54 5.23 -10.35
CA VAL A 279 -22.13 3.82 -10.20
C VAL A 279 -20.87 3.60 -11.03
N LEU A 280 -19.84 2.99 -10.44
CA LEU A 280 -18.64 2.62 -11.17
C LEU A 280 -18.87 1.33 -11.97
N ASP A 281 -18.31 1.28 -13.17
CA ASP A 281 -18.27 0.08 -14.00
C ASP A 281 -17.27 -0.94 -13.41
N ASP A 282 -17.47 -2.24 -13.70
CA ASP A 282 -16.65 -3.32 -13.13
C ASP A 282 -15.15 -3.20 -13.53
N GLU A 283 -14.81 -2.44 -14.57
CA GLU A 283 -13.42 -2.15 -14.99
C GLU A 283 -12.77 -0.97 -14.25
N GLU A 284 -13.53 -0.14 -13.51
CA GLU A 284 -13.01 1.04 -12.80
C GLU A 284 -12.51 0.74 -11.38
N PHE A 285 -12.75 -0.49 -10.88
CA PHE A 285 -12.36 -0.89 -9.53
C PHE A 285 -11.98 -2.38 -9.47
N ASP A 286 -11.26 -2.76 -8.42
CA ASP A 286 -10.93 -4.16 -8.12
C ASP A 286 -11.12 -4.41 -6.63
N MET A 287 -12.06 -5.29 -6.27
CA MET A 287 -12.32 -5.65 -4.87
C MET A 287 -11.42 -6.79 -4.35
N GLY A 288 -10.36 -7.15 -5.04
CA GLY A 288 -9.46 -8.26 -4.70
C GLY A 288 -10.06 -9.65 -4.96
N LYS A 289 -9.36 -10.69 -4.49
CA LYS A 289 -9.73 -12.10 -4.71
C LYS A 289 -10.85 -12.54 -3.77
N SER A 290 -10.82 -12.07 -2.52
CA SER A 290 -11.84 -12.38 -1.53
C SER A 290 -13.08 -11.51 -1.73
N LYS A 291 -14.26 -12.14 -1.68
CA LYS A 291 -15.53 -11.41 -1.77
C LYS A 291 -15.71 -10.55 -0.52
N LYS A 292 -15.53 -9.24 -0.64
CA LYS A 292 -15.76 -8.28 0.44
C LYS A 292 -17.24 -8.05 0.62
N ARG A 293 -17.70 -8.22 1.87
CA ARG A 293 -19.07 -7.96 2.30
C ARG A 293 -19.03 -7.10 3.55
N HIS A 294 -20.03 -6.22 3.64
CA HIS A 294 -20.42 -5.38 4.77
C HIS A 294 -19.33 -5.25 5.86
N GLY A 295 -18.64 -4.11 5.88
CA GLY A 295 -17.60 -3.71 6.82
C GLY A 295 -17.15 -2.27 6.57
N GLY A 296 -16.10 -1.81 7.27
CA GLY A 296 -15.67 -0.40 7.27
C GLY A 296 -14.33 -0.13 6.58
N VAL A 297 -14.15 1.11 6.11
CA VAL A 297 -12.93 1.60 5.45
C VAL A 297 -12.27 2.70 6.28
N LEU A 298 -10.99 2.53 6.61
CA LEU A 298 -10.22 3.50 7.37
C LEU A 298 -9.06 4.06 6.53
N PRO A 299 -8.95 5.39 6.34
CA PRO A 299 -7.76 5.99 5.77
C PRO A 299 -6.57 5.87 6.74
N ILE A 300 -5.42 5.53 6.18
CA ILE A 300 -4.19 5.22 6.91
C ILE A 300 -2.99 5.99 6.37
N THR A 301 -2.08 6.34 7.28
CA THR A 301 -0.82 7.02 7.01
C THR A 301 0.19 6.07 6.37
N ARG A 302 1.25 6.60 5.75
CA ARG A 302 2.34 5.80 5.19
C ARG A 302 2.94 4.81 6.17
N ASP A 303 3.22 5.24 7.39
CA ASP A 303 3.79 4.37 8.44
C ASP A 303 2.82 3.23 8.84
N GLU A 304 1.51 3.50 8.83
CA GLU A 304 0.47 2.49 9.06
C GLU A 304 0.39 1.51 7.87
N CYS A 305 0.49 1.99 6.63
CA CYS A 305 0.60 1.13 5.45
C CYS A 305 1.82 0.19 5.55
N SER A 306 3.01 0.75 5.83
CA SER A 306 4.24 -0.04 5.98
C SER A 306 4.10 -1.13 7.04
N ARG A 307 3.48 -0.82 8.19
CA ARG A 307 3.22 -1.81 9.25
C ARG A 307 2.28 -2.91 8.81
N LEU A 308 1.17 -2.56 8.14
CA LEU A 308 0.20 -3.53 7.65
C LEU A 308 0.80 -4.45 6.57
N LEU A 309 1.55 -3.89 5.61
CA LEU A 309 2.21 -4.68 4.56
C LEU A 309 3.31 -5.58 5.14
N ALA A 310 4.09 -5.10 6.10
CA ALA A 310 5.10 -5.93 6.76
C ALA A 310 4.51 -7.10 7.55
N ALA A 311 3.32 -6.90 8.14
CA ALA A 311 2.66 -7.92 8.96
C ALA A 311 1.78 -8.88 8.16
N PHE A 312 1.04 -8.35 7.19
CA PHE A 312 -0.03 -9.05 6.49
C PHE A 312 0.04 -8.90 4.97
N GLY A 313 1.08 -8.28 4.40
CA GLY A 313 1.29 -8.21 2.96
C GLY A 313 1.62 -9.57 2.34
N ASP A 314 2.05 -9.57 1.09
CA ASP A 314 2.43 -10.80 0.38
C ASP A 314 3.85 -11.28 0.70
N GLY A 315 4.59 -10.52 1.51
CA GLY A 315 5.97 -10.84 1.91
C GLY A 315 7.03 -10.41 0.91
N HIS A 316 6.64 -9.84 -0.24
CA HIS A 316 7.56 -9.35 -1.27
C HIS A 316 7.59 -7.83 -1.29
N GLN A 317 6.42 -7.18 -1.38
CA GLN A 317 6.33 -5.72 -1.39
C GLN A 317 6.76 -5.13 -0.04
N VAL A 318 7.73 -4.23 -0.06
CA VAL A 318 8.30 -3.64 1.19
C VAL A 318 8.04 -2.14 1.34
N LEU A 319 7.78 -1.42 0.23
CA LEU A 319 7.42 0.00 0.27
C LEU A 319 5.95 0.19 -0.14
N PRO A 320 5.17 1.02 0.59
CA PRO A 320 3.89 1.50 0.09
C PRO A 320 4.09 2.57 -0.98
N GLY A 321 3.23 2.59 -2.00
CA GLY A 321 3.32 3.53 -3.12
C GLY A 321 4.16 3.02 -4.29
N GLN A 322 4.35 3.90 -5.27
CA GLN A 322 4.94 3.56 -6.56
C GLN A 322 6.42 3.94 -6.61
N PHE A 323 7.26 2.91 -6.57
CA PHE A 323 8.71 3.03 -6.52
C PHE A 323 9.33 1.93 -7.38
N ALA A 324 10.45 2.24 -7.99
CA ALA A 324 11.15 1.33 -8.89
C ALA A 324 12.66 1.40 -8.69
N ASP A 325 13.38 0.61 -9.48
CA ASP A 325 14.83 0.63 -9.61
C ASP A 325 15.59 0.72 -8.26
N PRO A 326 15.38 -0.22 -7.32
CA PRO A 326 15.85 -0.07 -5.94
C PRO A 326 17.34 -0.39 -5.77
N ASP A 327 18.07 0.48 -5.07
CA ASP A 327 19.39 0.17 -4.51
C ASP A 327 19.31 -0.02 -2.99
N LEU A 328 19.69 -1.22 -2.53
CA LEU A 328 19.66 -1.62 -1.12
C LEU A 328 21.06 -1.57 -0.52
N ALA A 329 21.22 -0.77 0.53
CA ALA A 329 22.47 -0.64 1.27
C ALA A 329 22.27 -0.78 2.78
N LYS A 330 23.37 -1.00 3.52
CA LYS A 330 23.38 -0.94 4.97
C LYS A 330 24.52 -0.05 5.45
N PHE A 331 24.18 0.96 6.23
CA PHE A 331 25.14 1.87 6.85
C PHE A 331 24.93 1.89 8.36
N GLY A 332 25.98 1.55 9.11
CA GLY A 332 25.86 1.35 10.55
C GLY A 332 24.91 0.20 10.87
N ASP A 333 23.91 0.47 11.70
CA ASP A 333 22.89 -0.49 12.14
C ASP A 333 21.60 -0.44 11.31
N ARG A 334 21.52 0.39 10.27
CA ARG A 334 20.32 0.59 9.46
C ARG A 334 20.49 0.20 8.00
N TYR A 335 19.42 -0.33 7.43
CA TYR A 335 19.24 -0.54 6.00
C TYR A 335 18.66 0.71 5.36
N TYR A 336 19.02 0.94 4.10
CA TYR A 336 18.56 2.06 3.30
C TYR A 336 18.16 1.56 1.91
N LEU A 337 17.03 2.04 1.41
CA LEU A 337 16.50 1.78 0.08
C LEU A 337 16.44 3.10 -0.69
N TYR A 338 17.12 3.13 -1.84
CA TYR A 338 17.15 4.27 -2.74
C TYR A 338 16.48 3.90 -4.07
N PRO A 339 15.17 4.16 -4.23
CA PRO A 339 14.46 3.86 -5.48
C PRO A 339 14.32 5.09 -6.41
N THR A 340 13.99 4.82 -7.67
CA THR A 340 13.27 5.78 -8.53
C THR A 340 11.87 6.04 -7.97
N THR A 341 11.44 7.30 -7.92
CA THR A 341 10.03 7.64 -7.66
C THR A 341 9.21 7.41 -8.94
N ASP A 342 8.32 6.42 -8.93
CA ASP A 342 7.57 5.96 -10.10
C ASP A 342 6.14 6.55 -10.13
N GLY A 343 5.30 6.13 -11.07
CA GLY A 343 3.92 6.62 -11.20
C GLY A 343 3.74 7.81 -12.14
N PHE A 344 4.80 8.21 -12.85
CA PHE A 344 4.79 9.33 -13.79
C PHE A 344 4.92 8.85 -15.23
N THR A 345 4.02 9.29 -16.11
CA THR A 345 4.05 8.97 -17.54
C THR A 345 5.43 9.18 -18.15
N LYS A 346 5.95 8.16 -18.84
CA LYS A 346 7.31 8.15 -19.44
C LYS A 346 8.43 8.37 -18.42
N TRP A 347 8.25 7.92 -17.18
CA TRP A 347 9.23 8.03 -16.10
C TRP A 347 9.70 9.49 -15.88
N SER A 348 8.78 10.46 -15.93
CA SER A 348 9.12 11.88 -15.88
C SER A 348 9.36 12.44 -14.46
N GLY A 349 9.41 11.58 -13.44
CA GLY A 349 9.68 11.98 -12.06
C GLY A 349 11.03 12.70 -11.93
N THR A 350 11.12 13.64 -10.98
CA THR A 350 12.33 14.46 -10.77
C THR A 350 12.97 14.25 -9.41
N GLN A 351 12.27 13.59 -8.49
CA GLN A 351 12.65 13.48 -7.09
C GLN A 351 13.11 12.07 -6.75
N PHE A 352 14.18 12.00 -5.95
CA PHE A 352 14.60 10.78 -5.27
C PHE A 352 14.23 10.87 -3.80
N HIS A 353 13.61 9.79 -3.30
CA HIS A 353 13.40 9.55 -1.88
C HIS A 353 14.44 8.55 -1.35
N VAL A 354 14.60 8.50 -0.02
CA VAL A 354 15.26 7.37 0.64
C VAL A 354 14.37 6.81 1.73
N PHE A 355 14.42 5.49 1.89
CA PHE A 355 13.73 4.78 2.95
C PHE A 355 14.75 4.15 3.89
N SER A 356 14.51 4.19 5.19
CA SER A 356 15.37 3.54 6.18
C SER A 356 14.63 2.49 6.99
N SER A 357 15.33 1.41 7.34
CA SER A 357 14.78 0.29 8.11
C SER A 357 15.79 -0.28 9.11
N ALA A 358 15.30 -0.80 10.22
CA ALA A 358 16.12 -1.56 11.18
C ALA A 358 16.11 -3.07 10.90
N ASP A 359 15.14 -3.57 10.11
CA ASP A 359 14.82 -5.00 10.03
C ASP A 359 14.46 -5.50 8.62
N LEU A 360 14.63 -4.67 7.58
CA LEU A 360 14.24 -4.89 6.18
C LEU A 360 12.74 -5.04 5.92
N LYS A 361 11.90 -4.87 6.95
CA LYS A 361 10.45 -5.06 6.86
C LYS A 361 9.71 -3.75 7.04
N LEU A 362 10.02 -3.03 8.12
CA LEU A 362 9.42 -1.75 8.42
C LEU A 362 10.31 -0.64 7.87
N TRP A 363 9.78 0.05 6.86
CA TRP A 363 10.47 1.13 6.16
C TRP A 363 9.84 2.47 6.50
N ARG A 364 10.70 3.40 6.91
CA ARG A 364 10.38 4.82 7.11
C ARG A 364 10.84 5.61 5.89
N ASP A 365 9.95 6.42 5.33
CA ASP A 365 10.31 7.42 4.33
C ASP A 365 11.04 8.58 5.02
N GLU A 366 12.31 8.81 4.67
CA GLU A 366 13.11 9.91 5.22
C GLU A 366 12.98 11.19 4.38
N GLY A 367 12.16 11.16 3.33
CA GLY A 367 11.84 12.29 2.47
C GLY A 367 12.71 12.39 1.22
N ILE A 368 12.56 13.51 0.52
CA ILE A 368 13.28 13.81 -0.72
C ILE A 368 14.74 14.12 -0.39
N ILE A 369 15.66 13.42 -1.06
CA ILE A 369 17.10 13.55 -0.87
C ILE A 369 17.81 14.31 -1.99
N LEU A 370 17.20 14.36 -3.18
CA LEU A 370 17.71 15.03 -4.37
C LEU A 370 16.55 15.31 -5.35
N ASP A 371 16.47 16.52 -5.90
CA ASP A 371 15.47 16.88 -6.93
C ASP A 371 16.12 17.47 -8.19
N LEU A 372 16.01 16.75 -9.31
CA LEU A 372 16.58 17.10 -10.60
C LEU A 372 15.92 18.32 -11.27
N ALA A 373 14.77 18.78 -10.75
CA ALA A 373 14.11 20.00 -11.22
C ALA A 373 14.63 21.27 -10.51
N THR A 374 15.63 21.13 -9.63
CA THR A 374 16.16 22.22 -8.81
C THR A 374 17.66 22.40 -9.01
N ASP A 375 18.24 23.41 -8.35
CA ASP A 375 19.69 23.66 -8.35
C ASP A 375 20.50 22.55 -7.65
N ASP A 376 19.85 21.53 -7.08
CA ASP A 376 20.52 20.32 -6.57
C ASP A 376 21.31 19.59 -7.67
N VAL A 377 20.85 19.67 -8.93
CA VAL A 377 21.49 19.07 -10.11
C VAL A 377 21.53 20.08 -11.28
N PRO A 378 22.56 20.93 -11.39
CA PRO A 378 22.55 22.10 -12.28
C PRO A 378 22.59 21.77 -13.78
N TRP A 379 22.84 20.51 -14.16
CA TRP A 379 22.94 20.07 -15.55
C TRP A 379 21.73 19.23 -16.01
N ALA A 380 20.79 18.89 -15.11
CA ALA A 380 19.64 18.05 -15.42
C ALA A 380 18.33 18.85 -15.52
N VAL A 381 17.32 18.26 -16.16
CA VAL A 381 15.97 18.83 -16.32
C VAL A 381 14.85 17.86 -15.89
N GLY A 382 15.20 16.71 -15.30
CA GLY A 382 14.26 15.69 -14.81
C GLY A 382 14.72 14.27 -15.11
N SER A 383 13.78 13.32 -15.06
CA SER A 383 14.03 11.88 -15.26
C SER A 383 15.02 11.31 -14.25
N ALA A 384 14.65 11.41 -12.97
CA ALA A 384 15.39 10.87 -11.84
C ALA A 384 15.28 9.34 -11.85
N TRP A 385 16.27 8.66 -12.44
CA TRP A 385 16.24 7.20 -12.67
C TRP A 385 17.39 6.47 -11.97
N ALA A 386 17.07 5.25 -11.53
CA ALA A 386 17.97 4.14 -11.22
C ALA A 386 19.24 4.57 -10.48
N PRO A 387 19.12 4.95 -9.20
CA PRO A 387 20.28 5.38 -8.45
C PRO A 387 21.07 4.19 -7.89
N CYS A 388 22.30 4.44 -7.46
CA CYS A 388 22.99 3.60 -6.48
C CYS A 388 23.80 4.44 -5.50
N ILE A 389 24.13 3.86 -4.34
CA ILE A 389 24.87 4.53 -3.27
C ILE A 389 26.18 3.81 -2.92
N ALA A 390 27.21 4.59 -2.60
CA ALA A 390 28.43 4.10 -1.96
C ALA A 390 28.80 4.97 -0.76
N ALA A 391 29.52 4.39 0.21
CA ALA A 391 30.10 5.13 1.33
C ALA A 391 31.62 5.02 1.31
N ARG A 392 32.32 6.15 1.44
CA ARG A 392 33.79 6.19 1.54
C ARG A 392 34.23 7.40 2.36
N ASN A 393 35.23 7.21 3.24
CA ASN A 393 35.83 8.28 4.03
C ASN A 393 34.83 9.15 4.82
N GLY A 394 33.76 8.54 5.35
CA GLY A 394 32.73 9.23 6.13
C GLY A 394 31.69 9.99 5.30
N LYS A 395 31.75 9.89 3.97
CA LYS A 395 30.79 10.51 3.04
C LYS A 395 30.00 9.46 2.28
N TYR A 396 28.87 9.91 1.74
CA TYR A 396 27.94 9.13 0.93
C TYR A 396 27.94 9.71 -0.49
N TYR A 397 28.12 8.82 -1.47
CA TYR A 397 28.21 9.13 -2.89
C TYR A 397 27.05 8.47 -3.61
N TYR A 398 26.17 9.30 -4.16
CA TYR A 398 24.94 8.92 -4.80
C TYR A 398 25.07 9.11 -6.31
N TYR A 399 25.05 7.99 -7.04
CA TYR A 399 25.11 7.99 -8.49
C TYR A 399 23.70 7.81 -9.03
N PHE A 400 23.32 8.60 -10.03
CA PHE A 400 21.96 8.62 -10.53
C PHE A 400 21.93 8.97 -12.00
N CYS A 401 20.86 8.60 -12.70
CA CYS A 401 20.61 9.08 -14.05
C CYS A 401 19.72 10.33 -14.03
N GLY A 402 20.03 11.28 -14.90
CA GLY A 402 19.21 12.46 -15.18
C GLY A 402 19.19 12.82 -16.66
N LYS A 403 18.10 13.44 -17.12
CA LYS A 403 17.99 13.97 -18.48
C LYS A 403 18.63 15.35 -18.57
N ARG A 404 19.45 15.58 -19.58
CA ARG A 404 20.01 16.90 -19.90
C ARG A 404 19.04 17.72 -20.77
N PRO A 405 19.20 19.06 -20.86
CA PRO A 405 18.39 19.91 -21.74
C PRO A 405 18.35 19.50 -23.22
N ASP A 406 19.38 18.81 -23.70
CA ASP A 406 19.47 18.29 -25.07
C ASP A 406 18.74 16.94 -25.27
N GLY A 407 18.09 16.42 -24.22
CA GLY A 407 17.33 15.17 -24.26
C GLY A 407 18.20 13.91 -24.11
N LYS A 408 19.51 14.02 -23.91
CA LYS A 408 20.39 12.88 -23.63
C LYS A 408 20.41 12.55 -22.14
N SER A 409 20.40 11.26 -21.82
CA SER A 409 20.59 10.80 -20.44
C SER A 409 22.08 10.82 -20.09
N ALA A 410 22.39 11.13 -18.82
CA ALA A 410 23.73 11.14 -18.29
C ALA A 410 23.72 10.67 -16.83
N ILE A 411 24.86 10.15 -16.36
CA ILE A 411 25.03 9.71 -14.98
C ILE A 411 25.70 10.83 -14.19
N GLY A 412 25.07 11.22 -13.08
CA GLY A 412 25.60 12.15 -12.09
C GLY A 412 26.28 11.45 -10.92
N ALA A 413 27.05 12.23 -10.18
CA ALA A 413 27.46 11.90 -8.82
C ALA A 413 27.05 13.05 -7.89
N ALA A 414 26.46 12.73 -6.76
CA ALA A 414 26.12 13.66 -5.70
C ALA A 414 26.69 13.20 -4.37
N VAL A 415 27.04 14.15 -3.51
CA VAL A 415 27.73 13.88 -2.26
C VAL A 415 26.92 14.39 -1.07
N SER A 416 26.92 13.62 0.01
CA SER A 416 26.39 14.05 1.31
C SER A 416 27.25 13.53 2.46
N GLU A 417 27.16 14.20 3.61
CA GLU A 417 27.73 13.73 4.88
C GLU A 417 26.75 12.80 5.63
N SER A 418 25.56 12.56 5.07
CA SER A 418 24.48 11.77 5.67
C SER A 418 23.89 10.78 4.65
N PRO A 419 23.53 9.55 5.04
CA PRO A 419 22.89 8.59 4.13
C PRO A 419 21.49 9.04 3.70
N VAL A 420 20.90 10.00 4.41
CA VAL A 420 19.57 10.56 4.11
C VAL A 420 19.63 11.98 3.54
N GLY A 421 20.81 12.38 3.06
CA GLY A 421 20.99 13.69 2.44
C GLY A 421 20.95 14.87 3.43
N PRO A 422 20.72 16.10 2.93
CA PRO A 422 20.52 16.42 1.51
C PRO A 422 21.77 16.10 0.68
N PHE A 423 21.57 15.68 -0.56
CA PHE A 423 22.67 15.48 -1.52
C PHE A 423 22.84 16.72 -2.40
N ARG A 424 24.06 16.91 -2.90
CA ARG A 424 24.39 17.94 -3.90
C ARG A 424 25.20 17.32 -5.02
N ALA A 425 24.74 17.47 -6.25
CA ALA A 425 25.42 16.92 -7.40
C ALA A 425 26.64 17.76 -7.80
N GLU A 426 27.63 17.08 -8.38
CA GLU A 426 28.69 17.74 -9.11
C GLU A 426 28.11 18.58 -10.27
N PRO A 427 28.75 19.72 -10.61
CA PRO A 427 28.21 20.66 -11.59
C PRO A 427 28.20 20.10 -13.02
N GLN A 428 28.89 18.98 -13.28
CA GLN A 428 28.91 18.28 -14.56
C GLN A 428 28.57 16.80 -14.34
N PRO A 429 27.94 16.14 -15.33
CA PRO A 429 27.72 14.70 -15.27
C PRO A 429 29.04 13.92 -15.25
N LEU A 430 29.05 12.80 -14.55
CA LEU A 430 30.17 11.86 -14.47
C LEU A 430 30.34 11.07 -15.78
N ILE A 431 29.23 10.58 -16.34
CA ILE A 431 29.22 9.81 -17.60
C ILE A 431 28.25 10.45 -18.60
N THR A 432 28.72 10.72 -19.81
CA THR A 432 27.90 11.24 -20.91
C THR A 432 28.09 10.42 -22.18
N MET A 433 27.11 10.47 -23.10
CA MET A 433 27.26 9.81 -24.41
C MET A 433 28.47 10.35 -25.20
N GLU A 434 28.81 11.64 -25.05
CA GLU A 434 29.98 12.24 -25.71
C GLU A 434 31.30 11.65 -25.17
N LEU A 435 31.37 11.41 -23.87
CA LEU A 435 32.51 10.73 -23.25
C LEU A 435 32.67 9.32 -23.79
N LEU A 436 31.57 8.56 -23.88
CA LEU A 436 31.58 7.18 -24.37
C LEU A 436 32.00 7.11 -25.84
N GLU A 437 31.50 8.01 -26.68
CA GLU A 437 31.91 8.11 -28.09
C GLU A 437 33.41 8.41 -28.21
N ARG A 438 33.93 9.36 -27.42
CA ARG A 438 35.36 9.69 -27.39
C ARG A 438 36.24 8.51 -26.99
N LEU A 439 35.76 7.67 -26.07
CA LEU A 439 36.48 6.49 -25.57
C LEU A 439 36.19 5.22 -26.39
N ALA A 440 35.45 5.33 -27.50
CA ALA A 440 35.02 4.21 -28.34
C ALA A 440 34.26 3.11 -27.57
N ILE A 441 33.47 3.52 -26.58
CA ILE A 441 32.58 2.64 -25.80
C ILE A 441 31.20 2.64 -26.44
N THR A 442 30.74 1.46 -26.85
CA THR A 442 29.43 1.31 -27.48
C THR A 442 28.35 1.38 -26.41
N MET A 443 27.32 2.20 -26.62
CA MET A 443 26.25 2.40 -25.63
C MET A 443 24.96 2.90 -26.30
N GLY A 444 23.80 2.41 -25.85
CA GLY A 444 22.50 2.96 -26.22
C GLY A 444 22.16 4.21 -25.41
N GLN A 445 22.20 4.10 -24.08
CA GLN A 445 22.06 5.22 -23.16
C GLN A 445 23.01 5.07 -21.95
N ALA A 446 23.55 6.18 -21.45
CA ALA A 446 24.32 6.22 -20.22
C ALA A 446 23.38 6.32 -19.01
N ILE A 447 22.89 5.17 -18.53
CA ILE A 447 21.93 5.03 -17.43
C ILE A 447 22.30 3.85 -16.51
N ASP A 448 21.52 3.65 -15.45
CA ASP A 448 21.57 2.50 -14.54
C ASP A 448 22.95 2.26 -13.90
N PRO A 449 23.53 3.27 -13.21
CA PRO A 449 24.76 3.07 -12.45
C PRO A 449 24.58 2.02 -11.35
N SER A 450 25.58 1.16 -11.18
CA SER A 450 25.76 0.32 -9.99
C SER A 450 27.23 0.32 -9.53
N ILE A 451 27.45 0.04 -8.25
CA ILE A 451 28.79 0.07 -7.64
C ILE A 451 29.26 -1.33 -7.26
N PHE A 452 30.52 -1.62 -7.59
CA PHE A 452 31.24 -2.78 -7.10
C PHE A 452 32.51 -2.34 -6.37
N VAL A 453 32.77 -2.92 -5.20
CA VAL A 453 33.99 -2.70 -4.43
C VAL A 453 34.81 -3.99 -4.47
N GLU A 454 36.00 -3.90 -5.02
CA GLU A 454 36.95 -5.01 -5.09
C GLU A 454 37.65 -5.22 -3.74
N GLU A 455 38.21 -6.41 -3.53
CA GLU A 455 38.89 -6.79 -2.29
C GLU A 455 40.09 -5.90 -1.94
N ASP A 456 40.71 -5.26 -2.93
CA ASP A 456 41.81 -4.30 -2.75
C ASP A 456 41.34 -2.88 -2.39
N GLY A 457 40.02 -2.64 -2.34
CA GLY A 457 39.41 -1.35 -2.07
C GLY A 457 39.22 -0.46 -3.32
N SER A 458 39.58 -0.94 -4.51
CA SER A 458 39.21 -0.29 -5.76
C SER A 458 37.70 -0.30 -5.94
N VAL A 459 37.14 0.82 -6.42
CA VAL A 459 35.70 0.95 -6.65
C VAL A 459 35.45 1.08 -8.14
N TYR A 460 34.46 0.34 -8.63
CA TYR A 460 34.07 0.31 -10.03
C TYR A 460 32.61 0.72 -10.16
N LEU A 461 32.34 1.51 -11.19
CA LEU A 461 31.00 1.86 -11.64
C LEU A 461 30.67 0.99 -12.86
N LEU A 462 29.56 0.25 -12.78
CA LEU A 462 28.96 -0.43 -13.92
C LEU A 462 27.73 0.37 -14.37
N PHE A 463 27.42 0.35 -15.67
CA PHE A 463 26.28 1.10 -16.20
C PHE A 463 25.93 0.64 -17.62
N GLY A 464 24.75 1.06 -18.09
CA GLY A 464 24.42 1.10 -19.51
C GLY A 464 23.08 0.49 -19.87
N ASN A 465 22.60 0.88 -21.06
CA ASN A 465 21.45 0.29 -21.74
C ASN A 465 21.83 -0.10 -23.18
N SER A 466 21.29 -1.22 -23.67
CA SER A 466 21.65 -1.92 -24.92
C SER A 466 23.06 -2.52 -24.95
N HIS A 467 24.03 -1.89 -24.26
CA HIS A 467 25.35 -2.42 -23.99
C HIS A 467 25.72 -2.08 -22.55
N ALA A 468 26.56 -2.89 -21.91
CA ALA A 468 27.07 -2.60 -20.57
C ALA A 468 28.52 -2.13 -20.64
N ALA A 469 28.90 -1.30 -19.68
CA ALA A 469 30.27 -0.88 -19.47
C ALA A 469 30.64 -0.92 -17.98
N ILE A 470 31.94 -1.00 -17.72
CA ILE A 470 32.55 -0.91 -16.40
C ILE A 470 33.72 0.07 -16.45
N VAL A 471 33.87 0.88 -15.41
CA VAL A 471 35.00 1.82 -15.25
C VAL A 471 35.40 1.92 -13.79
N ARG A 472 36.69 2.07 -13.51
CA ARG A 472 37.18 2.34 -12.15
C ARG A 472 36.93 3.80 -11.77
N LEU A 473 36.42 4.04 -10.57
CA LEU A 473 36.36 5.36 -9.95
C LEU A 473 37.72 5.74 -9.38
N ASN A 474 38.05 7.03 -9.40
CA ASN A 474 39.19 7.56 -8.66
C ASN A 474 38.88 7.64 -7.16
N GLU A 475 39.90 7.93 -6.34
CA GLU A 475 39.76 8.00 -4.87
C GLU A 475 38.75 9.05 -4.39
N ASP A 476 38.50 10.10 -5.19
CA ASP A 476 37.52 11.14 -4.90
C ASP A 476 36.06 10.68 -5.05
N MET A 477 35.84 9.51 -5.67
CA MET A 477 34.54 8.89 -5.95
C MET A 477 33.61 9.73 -6.85
N VAL A 478 34.08 10.84 -7.41
CA VAL A 478 33.33 11.75 -8.29
C VAL A 478 34.04 11.98 -9.62
N SER A 479 35.15 11.26 -9.87
CA SER A 479 35.81 11.18 -11.16
C SER A 479 36.18 9.73 -11.50
N ILE A 480 36.48 9.48 -12.78
CA ILE A 480 36.78 8.15 -13.32
C ILE A 480 38.21 8.03 -13.83
N ALA A 481 38.74 6.81 -13.82
CA ALA A 481 39.96 6.43 -14.52
C ALA A 481 39.62 5.96 -15.95
N GLU A 482 39.49 6.89 -16.89
CA GLU A 482 38.99 6.64 -18.25
C GLU A 482 39.69 5.48 -18.98
N GLU A 483 40.99 5.30 -18.76
CA GLU A 483 41.80 4.25 -19.38
C GLU A 483 41.34 2.83 -19.01
N THR A 484 40.60 2.70 -17.91
CA THR A 484 40.04 1.46 -17.39
C THR A 484 38.66 1.13 -17.95
N MET A 485 38.03 2.06 -18.68
CA MET A 485 36.65 1.88 -19.17
C MET A 485 36.61 0.83 -20.27
N ARG A 486 35.73 -0.16 -20.15
CA ARG A 486 35.55 -1.24 -21.14
C ARG A 486 34.07 -1.60 -21.27
N ASN A 487 33.66 -1.99 -22.47
CA ASN A 487 32.40 -2.72 -22.64
C ASN A 487 32.51 -4.12 -22.00
N LEU A 488 31.44 -4.59 -21.37
CA LEU A 488 31.34 -5.96 -20.86
C LEU A 488 30.79 -6.88 -21.95
N GLU A 489 31.39 -8.07 -22.08
CA GLU A 489 31.00 -9.08 -23.06
C GLU A 489 30.38 -10.31 -22.41
N GLY A 490 29.52 -11.02 -23.15
CA GLY A 490 28.90 -12.29 -22.70
C GLY A 490 27.61 -12.15 -21.89
N LEU A 491 27.14 -10.92 -21.67
CA LEU A 491 25.83 -10.62 -21.09
C LEU A 491 24.73 -10.95 -22.10
N PHE A 492 24.27 -12.20 -22.11
CA PHE A 492 23.23 -12.69 -23.01
C PHE A 492 21.93 -11.88 -22.85
N ASP A 493 21.38 -11.43 -23.99
CA ASP A 493 20.12 -10.68 -24.06
C ASP A 493 20.08 -9.41 -23.19
N PHE A 494 21.23 -8.75 -23.05
CA PHE A 494 21.36 -7.57 -22.19
C PHE A 494 20.41 -6.43 -22.60
N ARG A 495 19.58 -5.97 -21.65
CA ARG A 495 18.90 -4.68 -21.75
C ARG A 495 19.63 -3.59 -20.97
N GLU A 496 19.72 -3.75 -19.64
CA GLU A 496 20.16 -2.70 -18.70
C GLU A 496 20.42 -3.26 -17.27
N ALA A 497 20.57 -2.38 -16.27
CA ALA A 497 20.69 -2.71 -14.84
C ALA A 497 21.72 -3.81 -14.51
N VAL A 498 22.96 -3.67 -15.02
CA VAL A 498 24.05 -4.60 -14.71
C VAL A 498 24.56 -4.39 -13.28
N THR A 499 24.75 -5.48 -12.54
CA THR A 499 25.39 -5.51 -11.23
C THR A 499 26.36 -6.67 -11.15
N VAL A 500 27.35 -6.58 -10.25
CA VAL A 500 28.32 -7.65 -10.01
C VAL A 500 28.62 -7.80 -8.52
N LEU A 501 28.80 -9.04 -8.08
CA LEU A 501 29.36 -9.38 -6.78
C LEU A 501 30.47 -10.41 -6.93
N LYS A 502 31.41 -10.46 -5.98
CA LYS A 502 32.47 -11.47 -5.94
C LYS A 502 32.22 -12.45 -4.81
N ARG A 503 32.21 -13.76 -5.11
CA ARG A 503 32.02 -14.82 -4.12
C ARG A 503 32.74 -16.09 -4.56
N GLY A 504 33.45 -16.73 -3.64
CA GLY A 504 34.14 -18.00 -3.93
C GLY A 504 35.19 -17.92 -5.05
N GLY A 505 35.79 -16.74 -5.27
CA GLY A 505 36.75 -16.51 -6.35
C GLY A 505 36.14 -16.28 -7.73
N LEU A 506 34.81 -16.21 -7.85
CA LEU A 506 34.10 -15.89 -9.08
C LEU A 506 33.42 -14.53 -9.00
N TYR A 507 33.34 -13.85 -10.14
CA TYR A 507 32.48 -12.69 -10.33
C TYR A 507 31.11 -13.16 -10.82
N HIS A 508 30.07 -12.78 -10.09
CA HIS A 508 28.69 -13.10 -10.38
C HIS A 508 28.01 -11.86 -10.95
N PHE A 509 27.75 -11.88 -12.26
CA PHE A 509 27.09 -10.80 -12.97
C PHE A 509 25.59 -11.08 -13.06
N THR A 510 24.80 -10.05 -12.82
CA THR A 510 23.35 -10.08 -13.03
C THR A 510 22.91 -8.84 -13.78
N TRP A 511 21.92 -8.96 -14.65
CA TRP A 511 21.44 -7.86 -15.47
C TRP A 511 19.99 -8.06 -15.87
N SER A 512 19.30 -6.98 -16.21
CA SER A 512 17.91 -7.03 -16.66
C SER A 512 17.80 -7.24 -18.17
N CYS A 513 16.73 -7.92 -18.56
CA CYS A 513 16.42 -8.34 -19.93
C CYS A 513 14.95 -8.03 -20.25
N ASP A 514 14.65 -7.83 -21.53
CA ASP A 514 13.38 -7.26 -22.02
C ASP A 514 13.12 -5.82 -21.53
N ASP A 515 11.96 -5.24 -21.84
CA ASP A 515 11.53 -3.89 -21.48
C ASP A 515 10.86 -3.85 -20.12
N THR A 516 11.10 -2.81 -19.32
CA THR A 516 10.43 -2.64 -18.01
C THR A 516 8.90 -2.58 -18.12
N GLY A 517 8.34 -2.22 -19.29
CA GLY A 517 6.89 -2.30 -19.56
C GLY A 517 6.38 -3.69 -19.97
N SER A 518 7.25 -4.66 -20.19
CA SER A 518 6.91 -6.05 -20.54
C SER A 518 6.64 -6.87 -19.27
N GLU A 519 5.63 -7.76 -19.31
CA GLU A 519 5.45 -8.74 -18.22
C GLU A 519 6.64 -9.70 -18.10
N ASP A 520 7.44 -9.80 -19.18
CA ASP A 520 8.64 -10.63 -19.30
C ASP A 520 9.94 -9.93 -18.88
N TYR A 521 9.88 -8.70 -18.34
CA TYR A 521 11.06 -8.08 -17.70
C TYR A 521 11.58 -9.02 -16.60
N HIS A 522 12.86 -9.40 -16.71
CA HIS A 522 13.47 -10.45 -15.89
C HIS A 522 14.97 -10.20 -15.67
N ILE A 523 15.57 -10.95 -14.74
CA ILE A 523 16.99 -10.82 -14.39
C ILE A 523 17.74 -12.08 -14.82
N ASN A 524 18.72 -11.91 -15.68
CA ASN A 524 19.68 -12.94 -16.07
C ASN A 524 20.90 -12.94 -15.17
N TYR A 525 21.53 -14.11 -15.08
CA TYR A 525 22.72 -14.36 -14.26
C TYR A 525 23.81 -15.06 -15.07
N GLY A 526 25.06 -14.64 -14.84
CA GLY A 526 26.27 -15.16 -15.44
C GLY A 526 27.45 -15.11 -14.47
N THR A 527 28.54 -15.81 -14.81
CA THR A 527 29.77 -15.81 -14.01
C THR A 527 31.00 -15.51 -14.86
N ALA A 528 32.01 -14.86 -14.29
CA ALA A 528 33.33 -14.71 -14.89
C ALA A 528 34.44 -15.05 -13.89
N GLU A 529 35.60 -15.49 -14.40
CA GLU A 529 36.81 -15.68 -13.60
C GLU A 529 37.53 -14.34 -13.33
N GLU A 530 37.30 -13.34 -14.18
CA GLU A 530 37.91 -12.01 -14.12
C GLU A 530 36.82 -10.92 -14.13
N LEU A 531 37.08 -9.79 -13.47
CA LEU A 531 36.12 -8.68 -13.36
C LEU A 531 35.69 -8.12 -14.73
N TYR A 532 36.58 -8.11 -15.71
CA TYR A 532 36.28 -7.61 -17.06
C TYR A 532 35.67 -8.67 -17.99
N GLY A 533 35.36 -9.86 -17.48
CA GLY A 533 34.78 -10.95 -18.26
C GLY A 533 35.82 -11.74 -19.07
N PRO A 534 35.39 -12.48 -20.11
CA PRO A 534 34.00 -12.54 -20.60
C PRO A 534 33.05 -13.21 -19.60
N VAL A 535 31.79 -12.77 -19.58
CA VAL A 535 30.75 -13.34 -18.73
C VAL A 535 30.20 -14.61 -19.38
N ALA A 536 30.22 -15.73 -18.66
CA ALA A 536 29.54 -16.95 -19.06
C ALA A 536 28.11 -16.95 -18.51
N TYR A 537 27.12 -16.72 -19.38
CA TYR A 537 25.70 -16.82 -19.05
C TYR A 537 25.34 -18.18 -18.44
N ARG A 538 24.45 -18.17 -17.44
CA ARG A 538 23.95 -19.36 -16.74
C ARG A 538 22.46 -19.58 -16.99
N TYR A 539 21.61 -18.73 -16.43
CA TYR A 539 20.15 -18.83 -16.49
C TYR A 539 19.49 -17.55 -15.96
N PRO A 540 18.17 -17.38 -16.13
CA PRO A 540 17.40 -16.34 -15.45
C PRO A 540 17.35 -16.63 -13.95
N VAL A 541 17.79 -15.68 -13.11
CA VAL A 541 17.77 -15.81 -11.65
C VAL A 541 16.45 -15.31 -11.05
N LEU A 542 15.77 -14.36 -11.70
CA LEU A 542 14.45 -13.88 -11.30
C LEU A 542 13.57 -13.75 -12.54
N VAL A 543 12.36 -14.32 -12.48
CA VAL A 543 11.35 -14.29 -13.55
C VAL A 543 9.95 -14.11 -12.96
N LYS A 544 9.00 -13.68 -13.78
CA LYS A 544 7.60 -13.52 -13.39
C LYS A 544 6.99 -14.77 -12.74
N ASN A 545 6.09 -14.56 -11.79
CA ASN A 545 5.22 -15.60 -11.21
C ASN A 545 3.74 -15.22 -11.39
N LYS A 546 3.12 -15.76 -12.44
CA LYS A 546 1.71 -15.50 -12.78
C LYS A 546 0.71 -15.95 -11.71
N ALA A 547 1.02 -17.01 -10.96
CA ALA A 547 0.12 -17.49 -9.92
C ALA A 547 0.02 -16.54 -8.72
N LYS A 548 1.02 -15.66 -8.56
CA LYS A 548 1.13 -14.67 -7.50
C LYS A 548 0.98 -13.23 -8.02
N ASP A 549 0.55 -13.05 -9.26
CA ASP A 549 0.41 -11.75 -9.92
C ASP A 549 1.72 -10.93 -9.93
N MET A 550 2.88 -11.61 -9.94
CA MET A 550 4.20 -10.99 -9.97
C MET A 550 4.71 -10.94 -11.41
N LEU A 551 4.47 -9.83 -12.09
CA LEU A 551 4.87 -9.62 -13.49
C LEU A 551 5.89 -8.48 -13.59
N GLY A 552 6.71 -8.51 -14.64
CA GLY A 552 7.71 -7.46 -14.89
C GLY A 552 8.77 -7.38 -13.78
N THR A 553 9.26 -8.54 -13.31
CA THR A 553 10.19 -8.65 -12.18
C THR A 553 11.64 -8.44 -12.64
N GLY A 554 12.08 -7.18 -12.70
CA GLY A 554 13.44 -6.83 -13.08
C GLY A 554 13.91 -5.56 -12.39
N HIS A 555 15.05 -5.03 -12.87
CA HIS A 555 15.90 -4.02 -12.25
C HIS A 555 16.15 -4.28 -10.77
N HIS A 556 17.40 -4.50 -10.41
CA HIS A 556 17.72 -4.96 -9.07
C HIS A 556 19.05 -4.43 -8.52
N SER A 557 19.15 -4.51 -7.21
CA SER A 557 20.41 -4.51 -6.47
C SER A 557 20.56 -5.80 -5.69
N ILE A 558 21.81 -6.22 -5.47
CA ILE A 558 22.14 -7.36 -4.61
C ILE A 558 22.97 -6.85 -3.44
N PHE A 559 22.46 -7.09 -2.24
CA PHE A 559 23.08 -6.67 -1.00
C PHE A 559 23.56 -7.89 -0.22
N GLN A 560 24.84 -7.90 0.17
CA GLN A 560 25.39 -8.87 1.11
C GLN A 560 25.34 -8.28 2.52
N GLU A 561 24.76 -9.02 3.47
CA GLU A 561 24.76 -8.64 4.87
C GLU A 561 26.22 -8.65 5.41
N PRO A 562 26.73 -7.50 5.91
CA PRO A 562 28.13 -7.35 6.30
C PRO A 562 28.61 -8.44 7.27
N GLY A 563 29.73 -9.07 6.93
CA GLY A 563 30.35 -10.12 7.75
C GLY A 563 29.61 -11.46 7.74
N THR A 564 28.65 -11.66 6.82
CA THR A 564 27.91 -12.93 6.69
C THR A 564 27.83 -13.38 5.23
N ASP A 565 27.46 -14.65 5.00
CA ASP A 565 27.18 -15.21 3.67
C ASP A 565 25.66 -15.16 3.35
N LYS A 566 24.97 -14.10 3.79
CA LYS A 566 23.54 -13.87 3.54
C LYS A 566 23.38 -12.74 2.53
N TYR A 567 22.52 -12.97 1.54
CA TYR A 567 22.27 -12.03 0.46
C TYR A 567 20.78 -11.74 0.33
N TRP A 568 20.50 -10.52 -0.13
CA TRP A 568 19.16 -10.03 -0.45
C TRP A 568 19.19 -9.49 -1.87
N ILE A 569 18.10 -9.70 -2.60
CA ILE A 569 17.83 -9.05 -3.88
C ILE A 569 16.67 -8.08 -3.67
N ALA A 570 16.92 -6.79 -3.89
CA ALA A 570 15.88 -5.79 -4.00
C ALA A 570 15.59 -5.57 -5.48
N TYR A 571 14.32 -5.57 -5.87
CA TYR A 571 13.89 -5.45 -7.27
C TYR A 571 12.53 -4.77 -7.37
N HIS A 572 12.03 -4.49 -8.57
CA HIS A 572 10.65 -4.02 -8.74
C HIS A 572 9.78 -5.00 -9.54
N ARG A 573 8.47 -4.83 -9.43
CA ARG A 573 7.46 -5.50 -10.28
C ARG A 573 6.33 -4.52 -10.61
N PHE A 574 5.39 -4.91 -11.46
CA PHE A 574 4.17 -4.12 -11.66
C PHE A 574 3.33 -3.99 -10.38
N VAL A 575 2.73 -2.82 -10.18
CA VAL A 575 1.80 -2.57 -9.07
C VAL A 575 0.69 -3.62 -9.04
N THR A 576 0.36 -4.08 -7.83
CA THR A 576 -0.74 -5.02 -7.59
C THR A 576 -1.92 -4.35 -6.87
N PRO A 577 -3.19 -4.68 -7.21
CA PRO A 577 -3.61 -5.64 -8.24
C PRO A 577 -3.34 -5.14 -9.67
N LEU A 578 -3.04 -6.07 -10.58
CA LEU A 578 -2.59 -5.77 -11.96
C LEU A 578 -3.63 -5.04 -12.82
N THR A 579 -4.89 -5.07 -12.40
CA THR A 579 -6.06 -4.40 -12.99
C THR A 579 -6.03 -2.89 -12.79
N ARG A 580 -5.34 -2.40 -11.74
CA ARG A 580 -5.24 -0.98 -11.41
C ARG A 580 -4.71 -0.13 -12.57
N PHE A 581 -3.79 -0.69 -13.35
CA PHE A 581 -3.23 -0.03 -14.52
C PHE A 581 -3.32 -0.97 -15.74
N ALA A 582 -4.33 -0.75 -16.58
CA ALA A 582 -4.52 -1.52 -17.80
C ALA A 582 -3.33 -1.35 -18.76
N GLU A 583 -2.88 -0.11 -18.93
CA GLU A 583 -1.73 0.28 -19.75
C GLU A 583 -0.67 0.99 -18.91
N GLY A 584 0.53 1.20 -19.47
CA GLY A 584 1.57 1.99 -18.79
C GLY A 584 2.22 1.32 -17.57
N LYS A 585 2.04 0.01 -17.37
CA LYS A 585 2.56 -0.73 -16.21
C LYS A 585 4.06 -0.53 -15.97
N GLY A 586 4.85 -0.28 -17.01
CA GLY A 586 6.29 0.00 -16.91
C GLY A 586 6.66 1.26 -16.14
N PHE A 587 5.74 2.19 -15.91
CA PHE A 587 5.94 3.35 -15.01
C PHE A 587 4.97 3.34 -13.82
N HIS A 588 4.41 2.16 -13.51
CA HIS A 588 3.56 1.89 -12.34
C HIS A 588 4.06 0.62 -11.64
N ARG A 589 5.17 0.74 -10.94
CA ARG A 589 5.90 -0.37 -10.30
C ARG A 589 5.99 -0.21 -8.78
N GLU A 590 6.27 -1.32 -8.11
CA GLU A 590 6.42 -1.41 -6.65
C GLU A 590 7.68 -2.20 -6.26
N VAL A 591 8.36 -1.75 -5.21
CA VAL A 591 9.63 -2.33 -4.73
C VAL A 591 9.38 -3.58 -3.88
N CYS A 592 10.14 -4.62 -4.20
CA CYS A 592 10.15 -5.91 -3.51
C CYS A 592 11.55 -6.25 -2.98
N ILE A 593 11.61 -7.09 -1.92
CA ILE A 593 12.86 -7.68 -1.42
C ILE A 593 12.63 -9.17 -1.16
N ASP A 594 13.56 -10.00 -1.64
CA ASP A 594 13.61 -11.44 -1.34
C ASP A 594 15.02 -11.90 -0.93
N PRO A 595 15.15 -12.99 -0.16
CA PRO A 595 16.44 -13.65 0.05
C PRO A 595 17.04 -14.15 -1.27
N LEU A 596 18.36 -14.03 -1.41
CA LEU A 596 19.11 -14.61 -2.52
C LEU A 596 20.03 -15.71 -1.98
N ASP A 597 19.76 -16.95 -2.37
CA ASP A 597 20.53 -18.11 -1.93
C ASP A 597 21.62 -18.48 -2.95
N PHE A 598 22.68 -19.16 -2.48
CA PHE A 598 23.67 -19.79 -3.34
C PHE A 598 23.63 -21.32 -3.17
N GLY A 599 23.71 -22.03 -4.30
CA GLY A 599 23.77 -23.49 -4.35
C GLY A 599 25.09 -24.06 -3.84
N PRO A 600 25.15 -25.39 -3.63
CA PRO A 600 26.38 -26.08 -3.24
C PRO A 600 27.46 -26.05 -4.33
N ASP A 601 27.09 -25.74 -5.57
CA ASP A 601 27.99 -25.49 -6.70
C ASP A 601 28.60 -24.08 -6.71
N GLY A 602 28.21 -23.24 -5.73
CA GLY A 602 28.66 -21.86 -5.61
C GLY A 602 27.91 -20.88 -6.50
N LEU A 603 26.91 -21.31 -7.27
CA LEU A 603 26.11 -20.46 -8.17
C LEU A 603 24.90 -19.85 -7.45
N MET A 604 24.39 -18.71 -7.94
CA MET A 604 23.14 -18.13 -7.42
C MET A 604 21.96 -19.04 -7.71
N ALA A 605 21.16 -19.37 -6.70
CA ALA A 605 19.91 -20.10 -6.93
C ALA A 605 18.83 -19.16 -7.50
N PRO A 606 17.92 -19.64 -8.36
CA PRO A 606 16.75 -18.87 -8.76
C PRO A 606 15.94 -18.40 -7.54
N VAL A 607 15.54 -17.13 -7.56
CA VAL A 607 14.75 -16.48 -6.50
C VAL A 607 13.39 -17.16 -6.40
N LYS A 608 12.93 -17.40 -5.17
CA LYS A 608 11.66 -18.10 -4.90
C LYS A 608 10.54 -17.10 -4.67
N LEU A 609 9.83 -16.78 -5.74
CA LEU A 609 8.65 -15.91 -5.69
C LEU A 609 7.41 -16.58 -5.13
#